data_AF-A0A1G7EYC3-F1
#
_entry.id   AF-A0A1G7EYC3-F1
#
_cell.length_a   1.000
_cell.length_b   1.000
_cell.length_c   1.000
_cell.angle_alpha   90.00
_cell.angle_beta   90.00
_cell.angle_gamma   90.00
#
_symmetry.space_group_name_H-M   'P 1'
#
loop_
_entity.id
_entity.type
_entity.pdbx_description
1 polymer ?
#
loop_
_entity_poly.entity_id
_entity_poly.type
_entity_poly.pdbx_seq_one_letter_code
_entity_poly.pdbx_strand_id
1 'polypeptide(L)' 'MNEVTSDFSSSEGKGDLSYDYWFSERVEFFTWELSPYGLTFAPDLLLISQTFRVMDVYKDRV' A
#
# COMPACT_ATOMS: atom_id res chain seq x y z
N MET A 1 2.80 -6.54 -7.92
CA MET A 1 1.66 -5.74 -7.41
C MET A 1 0.36 -6.10 -8.11
N ASN A 2 0.41 -6.35 -9.42
CA ASN A 2 -0.70 -6.80 -10.27
C ASN A 2 -1.44 -8.09 -9.82
N GLU A 3 -0.90 -8.87 -8.90
CA GLU A 3 -1.52 -10.10 -8.37
C GLU A 3 -2.18 -9.92 -6.98
N VAL A 4 -2.20 -8.70 -6.44
CA VAL A 4 -2.89 -8.43 -5.18
C VAL A 4 -4.39 -8.60 -5.36
N THR A 5 -5.04 -9.29 -4.41
CA THR A 5 -6.49 -9.52 -4.47
C THR A 5 -7.27 -8.28 -4.06
N SER A 6 -8.50 -8.14 -4.56
CA SER A 6 -9.42 -7.07 -4.15
C SER A 6 -9.69 -7.09 -2.64
N ASP A 7 -9.73 -8.28 -2.02
CA ASP A 7 -9.91 -8.41 -0.57
C ASP A 7 -8.73 -7.80 0.19
N PHE A 8 -7.50 -8.06 -0.26
CA PHE A 8 -6.31 -7.51 0.37
C PHE A 8 -6.22 -6.00 0.15
N SER A 9 -6.43 -5.51 -1.07
CA SER A 9 -6.40 -4.06 -1.36
C SER A 9 -7.46 -3.31 -0.55
N SER A 10 -8.66 -3.88 -0.40
CA SER A 10 -9.73 -3.30 0.44
C SER A 10 -9.36 -3.31 1.92
N SER A 11 -8.65 -4.35 2.40
CA SER A 11 -8.24 -4.45 3.81
C SER A 11 -7.27 -3.37 4.25
N GLU A 12 -6.54 -2.76 3.32
CA GLU A 12 -5.67 -1.61 3.61
C GLU A 12 -6.44 -0.29 3.82
N GLY A 13 -7.72 -0.26 3.48
CA GLY A 13 -8.61 0.87 3.79
C GLY A 13 -8.31 2.16 3.01
N LYS A 14 -7.78 2.06 1.78
CA LYS A 14 -7.45 3.23 0.94
C LYS A 14 -8.67 3.75 0.17
N GLY A 15 -8.82 5.08 0.12
CA GLY A 15 -9.83 5.78 -0.68
C GLY A 15 -11.24 5.22 -0.57
N ASP A 16 -11.80 4.84 -1.73
CA ASP A 16 -13.14 4.28 -1.89
C ASP A 16 -13.18 2.74 -1.79
N LEU A 17 -12.08 2.12 -1.36
CA LEU A 17 -11.87 0.68 -1.26
C LEU A 17 -11.86 -0.06 -2.62
N SER A 18 -11.89 0.65 -3.75
CA SER A 18 -11.76 0.03 -5.06
C SER A 18 -10.32 -0.42 -5.31
N TYR A 19 -10.18 -1.57 -5.99
CA TYR A 19 -8.86 -2.05 -6.43
C TYR A 19 -8.18 -1.02 -7.34
N ASP A 20 -8.93 -0.35 -8.21
CA ASP A 20 -8.38 0.62 -9.16
C ASP A 20 -7.78 1.83 -8.46
N TYR A 21 -8.49 2.42 -7.48
CA TYR A 21 -7.97 3.52 -6.67
C TYR A 21 -6.72 3.10 -5.89
N TRP A 22 -6.80 1.93 -5.24
CA TRP A 22 -5.67 1.36 -4.52
C TRP A 22 -4.46 1.18 -5.43
N PHE A 23 -4.66 0.60 -6.62
CA PHE A 23 -3.58 0.36 -7.57
C PHE A 23 -2.97 1.67 -8.06
N SER A 24 -3.78 2.67 -8.41
CA SER A 24 -3.27 3.97 -8.87
C SER A 24 -2.44 4.68 -7.80
N GLU A 25 -2.92 4.72 -6.54
CA GLU A 25 -2.15 5.32 -5.45
C GLU A 25 -0.83 4.57 -5.22
N ARG A 26 -0.82 3.24 -5.35
CA ARG A 26 0.39 2.44 -5.17
C ARG A 26 1.40 2.65 -6.29
N VAL A 27 0.96 2.79 -7.54
CA VAL A 27 1.85 3.14 -8.66
C VAL A 27 2.54 4.47 -8.39
N GLU A 28 1.79 5.50 -7.99
CA GLU A 28 2.34 6.83 -7.68
C GLU A 28 3.35 6.77 -6.53
N PHE A 29 2.98 6.10 -5.43
CA PHE A 29 3.84 5.94 -4.26
C PHE A 29 5.16 5.24 -4.60
N PHE A 30 5.11 4.07 -5.25
CA PHE A 30 6.33 3.32 -5.56
C PHE A 30 7.17 3.98 -6.65
N THR A 31 6.55 4.68 -7.61
CA THR A 31 7.31 5.47 -8.60
C THR A 31 8.14 6.55 -7.92
N TRP A 32 7.56 7.24 -6.93
CA TRP A 32 8.26 8.24 -6.14
C TRP A 32 9.32 7.61 -5.23
N GLU A 33 8.99 6.54 -4.50
CA GLU A 33 9.89 5.88 -3.55
C GLU A 33 11.12 5.24 -4.22
N LEU A 34 10.96 4.72 -5.44
CA LEU A 34 12.03 4.07 -6.20
C LEU A 34 12.94 5.09 -6.92
N SER A 35 12.46 6.30 -7.19
CA SER A 35 13.19 7.32 -7.94
C SER A 35 14.56 7.69 -7.36
N PRO A 36 14.74 7.87 -6.03
CA PRO A 36 16.05 8.15 -5.42
C PRO A 36 17.09 7.05 -5.64
N TYR A 37 16.64 5.83 -5.92
CA TYR A 37 17.50 4.67 -6.16
C TYR A 37 17.77 4.43 -7.66
N GLY A 38 17.24 5.27 -8.54
CA GLY A 38 17.32 5.07 -9.99
C GLY A 38 16.55 3.84 -10.48
N LEU A 39 15.58 3.38 -9.70
CA LEU A 39 14.72 2.24 -10.03
C LEU A 39 13.40 2.74 -10.63
N THR A 40 12.87 1.99 -11.59
CA THR A 40 11.57 2.29 -12.22
C THR A 40 10.52 1.34 -11.67
N PHE A 41 9.32 1.88 -11.41
CA PHE A 41 8.17 1.06 -11.04
C PHE A 41 7.86 0.01 -12.11
N ALA A 42 7.51 -1.20 -11.67
CA ALA A 42 7.02 -2.27 -12.52
C ALA A 42 5.76 -2.90 -11.89
N PRO A 43 4.70 -3.20 -12.68
CA PRO A 43 3.46 -3.77 -12.13
C PRO A 43 3.65 -5.12 -11.43
N ASP A 44 4.66 -5.90 -11.81
CA ASP A 44 5.05 -7.18 -11.24
C ASP A 44 6.01 -7.05 -10.04
N LEU A 45 6.29 -5.83 -9.57
CA LEU A 45 7.07 -5.59 -8.36
C LEU A 45 6.54 -6.44 -7.19
N LEU A 46 7.42 -7.25 -6.60
CA LEU A 46 7.09 -8.09 -5.46
C LEU A 46 6.83 -7.20 -4.23
N LEU A 47 5.71 -7.48 -3.56
CA LEU A 47 5.30 -6.74 -2.37
C LEU A 47 5.48 -7.61 -1.13
N ILE A 48 5.93 -6.99 -0.04
CA ILE A 48 5.87 -7.58 1.29
C ILE A 48 4.61 -7.05 1.97
N SER A 49 3.54 -7.85 1.88
CA SER A 49 2.24 -7.56 2.46
C SER A 49 2.17 -7.97 3.93
N GLN A 50 1.59 -7.12 4.79
CA GLN A 50 1.43 -7.40 6.21
C GLN A 50 -0.03 -7.19 6.64
N THR A 51 -0.56 -8.12 7.42
CA THR A 51 -1.83 -7.97 8.14
C THR A 51 -1.51 -7.83 9.62
N PHE A 52 -2.01 -6.78 10.26
CA PHE A 52 -1.78 -6.52 11.68
C PHE A 52 -3.07 -6.12 12.39
N ARG A 53 -3.02 -6.10 13.73
CA ARG A 53 -4.07 -5.54 14.58
C ARG A 53 -3.45 -4.50 15.50
N VAL A 54 -4.19 -3.43 15.76
CA VAL A 54 -3.77 -2.41 16.73
C VAL A 54 -3.74 -3.07 18.11
N MET A 55 -2.57 -3.11 18.73
CA MET A 55 -2.38 -3.69 20.06
C MET A 55 -2.45 -2.66 21.18
N ASP A 56 -1.95 -1.46 20.91
CA ASP A 56 -1.97 -0.33 21.84
C ASP A 56 -2.10 0.98 21.04
N VAL A 57 -2.67 2.00 21.68
CA VAL A 57 -2.76 3.35 21.14
C VAL A 57 -2.20 4.28 22.19
N TYR A 58 -1.11 4.96 21.84
CA TYR A 58 -0.52 5.96 22.72
C TYR A 58 -1.55 7.05 23.04
N LYS A 59 -1.91 7.16 24.31
CA LYS A 59 -2.75 8.25 24.84
C LYS A 59 -1.82 9.20 25.56
N ASP A 60 -1.69 10.42 25.04
CA ASP A 60 -1.02 11.49 25.79
C ASP A 60 -1.63 11.55 27.19
N ARG A 61 -0.77 11.44 28.20
CA ARG A 61 -1.17 11.62 29.59
C ARG A 61 -1.39 13.11 29.79
N VAL A 62 -2.62 13.55 29.58
CA VAL A 62 -3.09 14.89 30.01
C VAL A 62 -3.02 14.97 31.53
#